data_AF-A0A7V8WUB8-F1
#
_entry.id   AF-A0A7V8WUB8-F1
#
_cell.length_a   1.000
_cell.length_b   1.000
_cell.length_c   1.000
_cell.angle_alpha   90.00
_cell.angle_beta   90.00
_cell.angle_gamma   90.00
#
_symmetry.space_group_name_H-M   'P 1'
#
loop_
_entity.id
_entity.type
_entity.pdbx_description
1 polymer ?
#
loop_
_entity_poly.entity_id
_entity_poly.type
_entity_poly.pdbx_seq_one_letter_code
_entity_poly.pdbx_strand_id
1 'polypeptide(L)'
;VDEVGAWLEERLGALSKPAVWRQLRGYVPLLHAPTGAPWSFGFRTSYVAARTNPVLADPDLSAESLQTLVLLYLEGFGPASVADVAQFALVQQARVRKAVDALSGELEQLEGPDGKPLFDLPGASRPPEDTPAPPRLMAMWDSILLAYFDRSRVIPPDYRKLVTRINGDVLPTLLIDGYVAGVWRPTEGGIEATAFHRLPDDAWEGLAAEARSLVVFLAGRESKVYRRFDHWWSKLPSAEVRLLPGD
;
A
#
# COMPACT_ATOMS: atom_id res chain seq x y z
N VAL A 1 5.61 -8.96 25.77
CA VAL A 1 6.82 -9.39 26.52
C VAL A 1 7.73 -10.05 25.50
N ASP A 2 9.00 -9.64 25.42
CA ASP A 2 9.95 -10.11 24.40
C ASP A 2 10.55 -11.46 24.83
N GLU A 3 9.73 -12.52 24.76
CA GLU A 3 10.09 -13.88 25.20
C GLU A 3 11.34 -14.40 24.49
N VAL A 4 11.48 -14.09 23.20
CA VAL A 4 12.64 -14.52 22.41
C VAL A 4 13.89 -13.74 22.84
N GLY A 5 13.76 -12.45 23.15
CA GLY A 5 14.87 -11.65 23.65
C GLY A 5 15.42 -12.17 24.96
N ALA A 6 14.53 -12.48 25.92
CA ALA A 6 14.90 -13.07 27.20
C ALA A 6 15.58 -14.43 27.03
N TRP A 7 15.03 -15.31 26.19
CA TRP A 7 15.60 -16.64 25.91
C TRP A 7 16.98 -16.57 25.26
N LEU A 8 17.19 -15.64 24.33
CA LEU A 8 18.49 -15.44 23.69
C LEU A 8 19.53 -14.88 24.66
N GLU A 9 19.13 -13.94 25.52
CA GLU A 9 20.01 -13.35 26.53
C GLU A 9 20.46 -14.39 27.57
N GLU A 10 19.57 -15.29 27.98
CA GLU A 10 19.89 -16.43 28.84
C GLU A 10 20.96 -17.35 28.22
N ARG A 11 20.89 -17.61 26.91
CA ARG A 11 21.77 -18.58 26.23
C ARG A 11 23.07 -18.01 25.69
N LEU A 12 23.06 -16.76 25.24
CA LEU A 12 24.17 -16.14 24.51
C LEU A 12 24.76 -14.94 25.25
N GLY A 13 24.20 -14.56 26.40
CA GLY A 13 24.50 -13.31 27.11
C GLY A 13 23.84 -12.10 26.43
N ALA A 14 24.11 -10.90 26.96
CA ALA A 14 23.55 -9.65 26.44
C ALA A 14 23.86 -9.47 24.93
N LEU A 15 22.84 -9.71 24.09
CA LEU A 15 22.97 -9.56 22.64
C LEU A 15 22.94 -8.07 22.28
N SER A 16 24.12 -7.46 22.18
CA SER A 16 24.27 -6.03 21.86
C SER A 16 23.99 -5.66 20.40
N LYS A 17 23.71 -6.63 19.51
CA LYS A 17 23.67 -6.40 18.05
C LYS A 17 22.29 -6.65 17.44
N PRO A 18 21.58 -5.58 17.00
CA PRO A 18 20.33 -5.67 16.22
C PRO A 18 20.42 -6.56 14.96
N ALA A 19 21.63 -6.81 14.46
CA ALA A 19 21.87 -7.69 13.32
C ALA A 19 21.51 -9.16 13.57
N VAL A 20 21.57 -9.64 14.83
CA VAL A 20 21.25 -11.05 15.17
C VAL A 20 19.77 -11.34 14.89
N TRP A 21 18.88 -10.41 15.21
CA TRP A 21 17.45 -10.53 14.92
C TRP A 21 17.15 -10.67 13.43
N ARG A 22 17.90 -9.97 12.57
CA ARG A 22 17.76 -10.08 11.11
C ARG A 22 18.14 -11.47 10.59
N GLN A 23 19.09 -12.14 11.24
CA GLN A 23 19.46 -13.51 10.88
C GLN A 23 18.47 -14.52 11.44
N LEU A 24 18.07 -14.39 12.70
CA LEU A 24 17.14 -15.31 13.35
C LEU A 24 15.79 -15.41 12.62
N ARG A 25 15.21 -14.29 12.18
CA ARG A 25 13.97 -14.30 11.38
C ARG A 25 14.05 -15.10 10.07
N GLY A 26 15.26 -15.42 9.59
CA GLY A 26 15.46 -16.29 8.42
C GLY A 26 15.41 -17.78 8.75
N TYR A 27 15.57 -18.17 10.02
CA TYR A 27 15.67 -19.55 10.46
C TYR A 27 14.52 -20.00 11.38
N VAL A 28 13.83 -19.05 12.02
CA VAL A 28 12.72 -19.35 12.94
C VAL A 28 11.44 -18.61 12.52
N PRO A 29 10.26 -19.25 12.62
CA PRO A 29 9.00 -18.63 12.28
C PRO A 29 8.62 -17.64 13.39
N LEU A 30 8.99 -16.38 13.19
CA LEU A 30 8.69 -15.27 14.07
C LEU A 30 7.64 -14.37 13.42
N LEU A 31 6.69 -13.90 14.23
CA LEU A 31 5.69 -12.91 13.83
C LEU A 31 5.98 -11.58 14.50
N HIS A 32 5.70 -10.48 13.80
CA HIS A 32 5.76 -9.15 14.40
C HIS A 32 4.68 -8.98 15.46
N ALA A 33 5.07 -8.56 16.66
CA ALA A 33 4.16 -8.25 17.75
C ALA A 33 3.90 -6.72 17.81
N PRO A 34 2.66 -6.29 18.09
CA PRO A 34 2.38 -4.88 18.35
C PRO A 34 3.22 -4.35 19.51
N THR A 35 3.74 -3.13 19.35
CA THR A 35 4.65 -2.49 20.31
C THR A 35 3.94 -1.45 21.18
N GLY A 36 2.61 -1.35 21.08
CA GLY A 36 1.80 -0.35 21.80
C GLY A 36 1.92 1.08 21.26
N ALA A 37 2.58 1.29 20.12
CA ALA A 37 2.60 2.59 19.45
C ALA A 37 1.21 2.92 18.87
N PRO A 38 0.88 4.20 18.62
CA PRO A 38 -0.43 4.59 18.08
C PRO A 38 -0.79 3.92 16.74
N TRP A 39 0.21 3.50 15.97
CA TRP A 39 0.07 2.74 14.72
C TRP A 39 0.28 1.23 14.90
N SER A 40 0.12 0.73 16.13
CA SER A 40 0.38 -0.65 16.56
C SER A 40 1.84 -1.10 16.49
N PHE A 41 2.64 -0.63 15.53
CA PHE A 41 4.06 -0.95 15.38
C PHE A 41 4.90 0.34 15.39
N GLY A 42 5.85 0.43 16.34
CA GLY A 42 6.82 1.51 16.44
C GLY A 42 8.17 1.16 15.83
N PHE A 43 9.14 2.07 15.96
CA PHE A 43 10.50 1.87 15.42
C PHE A 43 11.27 0.71 16.06
N ARG A 44 10.90 0.31 17.28
CA ARG A 44 11.48 -0.85 17.96
C ARG A 44 10.65 -2.08 17.60
N THR A 45 11.21 -3.00 16.83
CA THR A 45 10.53 -4.26 16.48
C THR A 45 10.37 -5.15 17.70
N SER A 46 9.20 -5.77 17.86
CA SER A 46 8.96 -6.86 18.80
C SER A 46 8.51 -8.11 18.04
N TYR A 47 8.86 -9.29 18.54
CA TYR A 47 8.56 -10.57 17.90
C TYR A 47 7.94 -11.54 18.90
N VAL A 48 7.05 -12.40 18.40
CA VAL A 48 6.55 -13.58 19.09
C VAL A 48 6.78 -14.81 18.23
N ALA A 49 6.95 -15.98 18.85
CA ALA A 49 6.99 -17.23 18.11
C ALA A 49 5.65 -17.46 17.40
N ALA A 50 5.69 -17.89 16.14
CA ALA A 50 4.49 -18.34 15.46
C ALA A 50 3.88 -19.51 16.23
N ARG A 51 2.57 -19.45 16.52
CA ARG A 51 1.85 -20.52 17.22
C ARG A 51 1.80 -21.81 16.40
N THR A 52 1.85 -21.68 15.08
CA THR A 52 1.86 -22.76 14.11
C THR A 52 2.97 -22.51 13.11
N ASN A 53 3.72 -23.55 12.79
CA ASN A 53 4.68 -23.49 11.69
C ASN A 53 3.90 -23.64 10.38
N PRO A 54 4.10 -22.74 9.40
CA PRO A 54 3.47 -22.91 8.10
C PRO A 54 3.99 -24.21 7.45
N VAL A 55 3.08 -24.99 6.86
CA VAL A 55 3.47 -26.13 6.02
C VAL A 55 3.93 -25.57 4.67
N LEU A 56 5.23 -25.43 4.50
CA LEU A 56 5.82 -24.74 3.34
C LEU A 56 5.97 -25.62 2.09
N ALA A 57 5.55 -26.89 2.14
CA ALA A 57 5.88 -27.89 1.14
C ALA A 57 4.67 -28.65 0.54
N ASP A 58 3.43 -28.26 0.86
CA ASP A 58 2.23 -28.86 0.27
C ASP A 58 1.83 -28.11 -1.01
N PRO A 59 2.00 -28.71 -2.21
CA PRO A 59 1.71 -28.05 -3.47
C PRO A 59 0.22 -27.78 -3.67
N ASP A 60 -0.65 -28.65 -3.16
CA ASP A 60 -2.11 -28.55 -3.35
C ASP A 60 -2.65 -27.44 -2.47
N LEU A 61 -2.25 -27.42 -1.19
CA LEU A 61 -2.58 -26.31 -0.28
C LEU A 61 -2.05 -24.96 -0.80
N SER A 62 -0.86 -24.94 -1.42
CA SER A 62 -0.31 -23.74 -2.04
C SER A 62 -1.13 -23.28 -3.26
N ALA A 63 -1.69 -24.20 -4.02
CA ALA A 63 -2.57 -23.88 -5.15
C ALA A 63 -3.91 -23.34 -4.68
N GLU A 64 -4.56 -23.98 -3.70
CA GLU A 64 -5.80 -23.51 -3.06
C GLU A 64 -5.62 -22.13 -2.42
N SER A 65 -4.52 -21.92 -1.69
CA SER A 65 -4.21 -20.62 -1.08
C SER A 65 -4.05 -19.52 -2.11
N LEU A 66 -3.51 -19.83 -3.30
CA LEU A 66 -3.38 -18.86 -4.38
C LEU A 66 -4.74 -18.52 -5.01
N GLN A 67 -5.68 -19.48 -5.09
CA GLN A 67 -7.05 -19.20 -5.53
C GLN A 67 -7.74 -18.24 -4.55
N THR A 68 -7.65 -18.51 -3.24
CA THR A 68 -8.16 -17.60 -2.20
C THR A 68 -7.56 -16.20 -2.31
N LEU A 69 -6.25 -16.12 -2.55
CA LEU A 69 -5.57 -14.83 -2.73
C LEU A 69 -6.05 -14.08 -3.99
N VAL A 70 -6.32 -14.80 -5.09
CA VAL A 70 -6.87 -14.19 -6.32
C VAL A 70 -8.24 -13.58 -6.04
N LEU A 71 -9.13 -14.30 -5.35
CA LEU A 71 -10.46 -13.78 -5.00
C LEU A 71 -10.36 -12.52 -4.13
N LEU A 72 -9.59 -12.57 -3.03
CA LEU A 72 -9.38 -11.42 -2.14
C LEU A 72 -8.74 -10.22 -2.85
N TYR A 73 -7.83 -10.49 -3.80
CA TYR A 73 -7.23 -9.43 -4.60
C TYR A 73 -8.28 -8.76 -5.50
N LEU A 74 -9.15 -9.55 -6.15
CA LEU A 74 -10.21 -9.02 -7.00
C LEU A 74 -11.28 -8.26 -6.21
N GLU A 75 -11.61 -8.66 -4.98
CA GLU A 75 -12.49 -7.87 -4.10
C GLU A 75 -11.99 -6.45 -3.87
N GLY A 76 -10.67 -6.25 -3.78
CA GLY A 76 -10.07 -4.95 -3.51
C GLY A 76 -9.63 -4.16 -4.74
N PHE A 77 -9.22 -4.86 -5.80
CA PHE A 77 -8.51 -4.27 -6.95
C PHE A 77 -9.01 -4.77 -8.31
N GLY A 78 -10.14 -5.49 -8.35
CA GLY A 78 -10.80 -5.86 -9.60
C GLY A 78 -11.39 -4.65 -10.32
N PRO A 79 -11.59 -4.71 -11.66
CA PRO A 79 -11.18 -5.79 -12.57
C PRO A 79 -9.68 -5.74 -12.92
N ALA A 80 -9.03 -6.89 -12.96
CA ALA A 80 -7.57 -7.00 -13.09
C ALA A 80 -7.08 -8.16 -13.96
N SER A 81 -5.86 -8.04 -14.47
CA SER A 81 -5.23 -9.08 -15.30
C SER A 81 -4.43 -10.08 -14.46
N VAL A 82 -4.09 -11.22 -15.07
CA VAL A 82 -3.13 -12.19 -14.50
C VAL A 82 -1.78 -11.54 -14.15
N ALA A 83 -1.35 -10.54 -14.91
CA ALA A 83 -0.10 -9.83 -14.64
C ALA A 83 -0.20 -8.97 -13.37
N ASP A 84 -1.36 -8.35 -13.14
CA ASP A 84 -1.60 -7.52 -11.96
C ASP A 84 -1.57 -8.36 -10.68
N VAL A 85 -2.32 -9.46 -10.65
CA VAL A 85 -2.32 -10.41 -9.51
C VAL A 85 -0.92 -10.96 -9.26
N ALA A 86 -0.19 -11.35 -10.31
CA ALA A 86 1.17 -11.86 -10.21
C ALA A 86 2.14 -10.82 -9.61
N GLN A 87 2.02 -9.56 -10.04
CA GLN A 87 2.82 -8.45 -9.52
C GLN A 87 2.50 -8.15 -8.06
N PHE A 88 1.23 -8.20 -7.67
CA PHE A 88 0.79 -7.96 -6.29
C PHE A 88 1.29 -9.05 -5.34
N ALA A 89 1.04 -10.32 -5.70
CA ALA A 89 1.37 -11.46 -4.85
C ALA A 89 2.84 -11.91 -4.95
N LEU A 90 3.64 -11.29 -5.84
CA LEU A 90 5.02 -11.67 -6.14
C LEU A 90 5.16 -13.15 -6.53
N VAL A 91 4.23 -13.64 -7.35
CA VAL A 91 4.16 -15.03 -7.84
C VAL A 91 4.33 -15.08 -9.35
N GLN A 92 4.70 -16.25 -9.87
CA GLN A 92 4.81 -16.47 -11.31
C GLN A 92 3.43 -16.39 -12.00
N GLN A 93 3.34 -15.65 -13.11
CA GLN A 93 2.09 -15.53 -13.88
C GLN A 93 1.49 -16.88 -14.30
N ALA A 94 2.32 -17.89 -14.56
CA ALA A 94 1.84 -19.24 -14.89
C ALA A 94 1.05 -19.90 -13.74
N ARG A 95 1.43 -19.64 -12.48
CA ARG A 95 0.69 -20.13 -11.30
C ARG A 95 -0.63 -19.39 -11.12
N VAL A 96 -0.61 -18.07 -11.33
CA VAL A 96 -1.84 -17.26 -11.28
C VAL A 96 -2.81 -17.70 -12.36
N ARG A 97 -2.34 -17.94 -13.59
CA ARG A 97 -3.18 -18.43 -14.68
C ARG A 97 -3.88 -19.73 -14.30
N LYS A 98 -3.16 -20.71 -13.75
CA LYS A 98 -3.75 -21.96 -13.25
C LYS A 98 -4.81 -21.71 -12.17
N ALA A 99 -4.58 -20.76 -11.27
CA ALA A 99 -5.55 -20.40 -10.23
C ALA A 99 -6.81 -19.74 -10.84
N VAL A 100 -6.65 -18.83 -11.79
CA VAL A 100 -7.77 -18.20 -12.52
C VAL A 100 -8.55 -19.25 -13.33
N ASP A 101 -7.87 -20.17 -14.02
CA ASP A 101 -8.52 -21.25 -14.78
C ASP A 101 -9.36 -22.16 -13.86
N ALA A 102 -8.83 -22.49 -12.69
CA ALA A 102 -9.54 -23.27 -11.66
C ALA A 102 -10.79 -22.53 -11.12
N LEU A 103 -10.76 -21.19 -11.11
CA LEU A 103 -11.86 -20.31 -10.68
C LEU A 103 -12.78 -19.88 -11.83
N SER A 104 -12.68 -20.47 -13.03
CA SER A 104 -13.42 -20.01 -14.22
C SER A 104 -14.95 -20.00 -14.08
N GLY A 105 -15.52 -20.78 -13.16
CA GLY A 105 -16.96 -20.75 -12.81
C GLY A 105 -17.35 -19.70 -11.76
N GLU A 106 -16.38 -19.05 -11.14
CA GLU A 106 -16.54 -18.10 -10.03
C GLU A 106 -16.13 -16.67 -10.40
N LEU A 107 -15.56 -16.46 -11.60
CA LEU A 107 -15.06 -15.17 -12.08
C LEU A 107 -15.80 -14.72 -13.34
N GLU A 108 -16.02 -13.41 -13.45
CA GLU A 108 -16.42 -12.77 -14.70
C GLU A 108 -15.17 -12.40 -15.50
N GLN A 109 -15.14 -12.80 -16.77
CA GLN A 109 -14.13 -12.34 -17.72
C GLN A 109 -14.64 -11.12 -18.48
N LEU A 110 -13.86 -10.04 -18.45
CA LEU A 110 -14.15 -8.77 -19.10
C LEU A 110 -13.11 -8.48 -20.19
N GLU A 111 -13.53 -7.74 -21.21
CA GLU A 111 -12.59 -7.23 -22.22
C GLU A 111 -11.94 -5.95 -21.69
N GLY A 112 -10.61 -5.98 -21.52
CA GLY A 112 -9.85 -4.81 -21.10
C GLY A 112 -9.56 -3.84 -22.25
N PRO A 113 -9.04 -2.64 -21.96
CA PRO A 113 -8.82 -1.58 -22.96
C PRO A 113 -7.92 -1.98 -24.14
N ASP A 114 -6.93 -2.86 -23.92
CA ASP A 114 -6.03 -3.38 -24.95
C ASP A 114 -6.56 -4.67 -25.64
N GLY A 115 -7.82 -5.04 -25.42
CA GLY A 115 -8.37 -6.36 -25.78
C GLY A 115 -7.83 -7.52 -24.93
N LYS A 116 -7.04 -7.23 -23.88
CA LYS A 116 -6.54 -8.24 -22.94
C LYS A 116 -7.64 -8.59 -21.93
N PRO A 117 -7.78 -9.87 -21.56
CA PRO A 117 -8.79 -10.26 -20.58
C PRO A 117 -8.47 -9.68 -19.20
N LEU A 118 -9.49 -9.08 -18.59
CA LEU A 118 -9.53 -8.78 -17.17
C LEU A 118 -10.48 -9.76 -16.49
N PHE A 119 -10.24 -10.03 -15.22
CA PHE A 119 -11.05 -10.89 -14.38
C PHE A 119 -11.58 -10.07 -13.21
N ASP A 120 -12.80 -10.37 -12.78
CA ASP A 120 -13.44 -9.72 -11.65
C ASP A 120 -14.45 -10.68 -10.99
N LEU A 121 -14.97 -10.30 -9.82
CA LEU A 121 -16.02 -11.07 -9.17
C LEU A 121 -17.39 -10.79 -9.81
N PRO A 122 -18.27 -11.81 -9.88
CA PRO A 122 -19.65 -11.62 -10.28
C PRO A 122 -20.36 -10.54 -9.47
N GLY A 123 -20.93 -9.55 -10.16
CA GLY A 123 -21.63 -8.44 -9.53
C GLY A 123 -20.73 -7.42 -8.78
N ALA A 124 -19.41 -7.48 -8.95
CA ALA A 124 -18.51 -6.45 -8.43
C ALA A 124 -18.89 -5.06 -8.97
N SER A 125 -18.68 -4.04 -8.13
CA SER A 125 -19.02 -2.65 -8.47
C SER A 125 -18.14 -2.14 -9.61
N ARG A 126 -18.77 -1.80 -10.73
CA ARG A 126 -18.12 -1.19 -11.89
C ARG A 126 -18.88 0.07 -12.30
N PRO A 127 -18.57 1.21 -11.67
CA PRO A 127 -19.22 2.48 -11.99
C PRO A 127 -19.01 2.86 -13.47
N PRO A 128 -19.96 3.58 -14.10
CA PRO A 128 -19.77 4.17 -15.43
C PRO A 128 -18.49 5.01 -15.51
N GLU A 129 -17.90 5.09 -16.71
CA GLU A 129 -16.63 5.82 -16.95
C GLU A 129 -16.70 7.31 -16.60
N ASP A 130 -17.90 7.90 -16.66
CA ASP A 130 -18.16 9.30 -16.34
C ASP A 130 -18.50 9.53 -14.85
N THR A 131 -18.39 8.49 -14.02
CA THR A 131 -18.58 8.61 -12.57
C THR A 131 -17.47 9.49 -11.99
N PRO A 132 -17.80 10.63 -11.34
CA PRO A 132 -16.78 11.51 -10.79
C PRO A 132 -15.94 10.81 -9.72
N ALA A 133 -14.62 10.84 -9.87
CA ALA A 133 -13.69 10.38 -8.84
C ALA A 133 -13.29 11.57 -7.95
N PRO A 134 -13.82 11.67 -6.71
CA PRO A 134 -13.57 12.83 -5.85
C PRO A 134 -12.08 12.93 -5.47
N PRO A 135 -11.58 14.15 -5.17
CA PRO A 135 -10.22 14.31 -4.67
C PRO A 135 -9.95 13.47 -3.42
N ARG A 136 -8.74 12.91 -3.33
CA ARG A 136 -8.30 12.03 -2.22
C ARG A 136 -6.87 12.31 -1.79
N LEU A 137 -6.60 12.17 -0.49
CA LEU A 137 -5.25 12.17 0.07
C LEU A 137 -4.86 10.72 0.42
N MET A 138 -3.98 10.12 -0.39
CA MET A 138 -3.55 8.74 -0.21
C MET A 138 -2.32 8.67 0.69
N ALA A 139 -2.28 7.66 1.56
CA ALA A 139 -1.16 7.43 2.46
C ALA A 139 0.13 7.08 1.70
N MET A 140 1.27 7.21 2.39
CA MET A 140 2.53 6.64 1.90
C MET A 140 2.36 5.13 1.74
N TRP A 141 2.80 4.59 0.59
CA TRP A 141 2.63 3.18 0.20
C TRP A 141 1.20 2.67 0.13
N ASP A 142 0.22 3.54 -0.15
CA ASP A 142 -1.15 3.07 -0.36
C ASP A 142 -1.21 1.98 -1.45
N SER A 143 -1.96 0.91 -1.18
CA SER A 143 -2.03 -0.26 -2.04
C SER A 143 -2.51 0.07 -3.45
N ILE A 144 -3.35 1.10 -3.64
CA ILE A 144 -3.83 1.50 -4.97
C ILE A 144 -2.67 1.91 -5.90
N LEU A 145 -1.57 2.42 -5.34
CA LEU A 145 -0.35 2.81 -6.06
C LEU A 145 0.57 1.62 -6.37
N LEU A 146 0.27 0.44 -5.82
CA LEU A 146 1.13 -0.75 -5.78
C LEU A 146 0.45 -2.03 -6.26
N ALA A 147 -0.87 -2.02 -6.48
CA ALA A 147 -1.65 -3.23 -6.76
C ALA A 147 -1.59 -3.70 -8.22
N TYR A 148 -1.27 -2.83 -9.18
CA TYR A 148 -1.41 -3.11 -10.62
C TYR A 148 -0.08 -3.16 -11.39
N PHE A 149 0.19 -4.23 -12.14
CA PHE A 149 1.39 -4.31 -12.98
C PHE A 149 1.59 -3.04 -13.81
N ASP A 150 0.51 -2.58 -14.45
CA ASP A 150 0.47 -1.25 -15.04
C ASP A 150 0.10 -0.18 -14.00
N ARG A 151 1.10 0.54 -13.51
CA ARG A 151 0.90 1.64 -12.56
C ARG A 151 0.27 2.88 -13.19
N SER A 152 0.22 2.97 -14.53
CA SER A 152 -0.35 4.13 -15.23
C SER A 152 -1.85 4.29 -15.02
N ARG A 153 -2.53 3.23 -14.56
CA ARG A 153 -3.92 3.24 -14.09
C ARG A 153 -4.23 4.32 -13.05
N VAL A 154 -3.23 4.72 -12.26
CA VAL A 154 -3.39 5.68 -11.16
C VAL A 154 -2.28 6.72 -11.17
N ILE A 155 -1.07 6.35 -11.59
CA ILE A 155 0.10 7.23 -11.59
C ILE A 155 0.44 7.60 -13.04
N PRO A 156 0.14 8.84 -13.48
CA PRO A 156 0.55 9.31 -14.80
C PRO A 156 2.06 9.07 -15.03
N PRO A 157 2.48 8.60 -16.21
CA PRO A 157 3.88 8.19 -16.45
C PRO A 157 4.92 9.25 -16.07
N ASP A 158 4.62 10.52 -16.34
CA ASP A 158 5.50 11.66 -16.04
C ASP A 158 5.74 11.86 -14.54
N TYR A 159 4.80 11.43 -13.70
CA TYR A 159 4.86 11.61 -12.25
C TYR A 159 5.43 10.39 -11.52
N ARG A 160 5.61 9.25 -12.22
CA ARG A 160 6.06 8.00 -11.59
C ARG A 160 7.36 8.16 -10.80
N LYS A 161 8.37 8.82 -11.35
CA LYS A 161 9.66 9.05 -10.67
C LYS A 161 9.60 10.14 -9.59
N LEU A 162 8.55 10.95 -9.60
CA LEU A 162 8.30 11.95 -8.55
C LEU A 162 7.73 11.28 -7.31
N VAL A 163 6.81 10.32 -7.48
CA VAL A 163 6.11 9.67 -6.37
C VAL A 163 6.77 8.39 -5.89
N THR A 164 7.32 7.56 -6.79
CA THR A 164 8.11 6.38 -6.43
C THR A 164 9.60 6.75 -6.38
N ARG A 165 10.10 6.95 -5.16
CA ARG A 165 11.48 7.35 -4.89
C ARG A 165 12.41 6.13 -4.81
N ILE A 166 13.62 6.37 -4.32
CA ILE A 166 14.66 5.36 -4.14
C ILE A 166 14.16 4.26 -3.19
N ASN A 167 14.58 3.02 -3.41
CA ASN A 167 14.21 1.83 -2.64
C ASN A 167 12.70 1.50 -2.65
N GLY A 168 11.92 2.07 -3.57
CA GLY A 168 10.48 1.83 -3.64
C GLY A 168 9.67 2.63 -2.61
N ASP A 169 10.24 3.67 -2.02
CA ASP A 169 9.49 4.60 -1.17
C ASP A 169 8.45 5.35 -1.99
N VAL A 170 7.17 5.01 -1.83
CA VAL A 170 6.05 5.67 -2.53
C VAL A 170 5.50 6.77 -1.64
N LEU A 171 5.71 8.02 -2.02
CA LEU A 171 5.26 9.19 -1.26
C LEU A 171 3.72 9.20 -1.11
N PRO A 172 3.18 9.81 -0.05
CA PRO A 172 1.77 10.16 0.04
C PRO A 172 1.37 11.03 -1.15
N THR A 173 0.30 10.65 -1.84
CA THR A 173 -0.14 11.31 -3.07
C THR A 173 -1.49 11.99 -2.88
N LEU A 174 -1.75 13.04 -3.64
CA LEU A 174 -3.10 13.55 -3.83
C LEU A 174 -3.62 13.09 -5.18
N LEU A 175 -4.88 12.64 -5.22
CA LEU A 175 -5.56 12.22 -6.44
C LEU A 175 -6.57 13.27 -6.86
N ILE A 176 -6.62 13.57 -8.14
CA ILE A 176 -7.68 14.34 -8.81
C ILE A 176 -8.21 13.46 -9.94
N ASP A 177 -9.53 13.27 -9.98
CA ASP A 177 -10.19 12.40 -10.96
C ASP A 177 -9.60 10.97 -11.02
N GLY A 178 -9.22 10.43 -9.85
CA GLY A 178 -8.62 9.10 -9.73
C GLY A 178 -7.12 9.00 -10.05
N TYR A 179 -6.50 10.08 -10.56
CA TYR A 179 -5.09 10.09 -10.93
C TYR A 179 -4.24 10.92 -9.98
N VAL A 180 -3.00 10.46 -9.75
CA VAL A 180 -2.00 11.22 -9.00
C VAL A 180 -1.77 12.57 -9.69
N ALA A 181 -2.00 13.66 -8.95
CA ALA A 181 -1.74 15.02 -9.40
C ALA A 181 -0.71 15.75 -8.52
N GLY A 182 -0.22 15.11 -7.46
CA GLY A 182 0.73 15.73 -6.53
C GLY A 182 1.07 14.84 -5.34
N VAL A 183 1.67 15.45 -4.33
CA VAL A 183 2.00 14.81 -3.04
C VAL A 183 1.54 15.67 -1.88
N TRP A 184 1.45 15.07 -0.70
CA TRP A 184 1.13 15.81 0.52
C TRP A 184 1.93 15.33 1.72
N ARG A 185 2.10 16.20 2.71
CA ARG A 185 2.64 15.83 4.02
C ARG A 185 1.92 16.56 5.14
N PRO A 186 1.84 15.97 6.34
CA PRO A 186 1.32 16.67 7.50
C PRO A 186 2.35 17.70 8.00
N THR A 187 1.85 18.84 8.44
CA THR A 187 2.62 19.93 9.04
C THR A 187 1.91 20.38 10.32
N GLU A 188 2.51 21.31 11.07
CA GLU A 188 1.89 21.84 12.30
C GLU A 188 0.57 22.58 12.04
N GLY A 189 0.42 23.20 10.86
CA GLY A 189 -0.77 23.97 10.49
C GLY A 189 -1.82 23.22 9.65
N GLY A 190 -1.64 21.92 9.41
CA GLY A 190 -2.53 21.12 8.56
C GLY A 190 -1.77 20.28 7.53
N ILE A 191 -2.36 20.09 6.36
CA ILE A 191 -1.77 19.31 5.27
C ILE A 191 -1.14 20.23 4.23
N GLU A 192 0.18 20.15 4.04
CA GLU A 192 0.85 20.80 2.92
C GLU A 192 0.68 19.91 1.68
N ALA A 193 -0.07 20.40 0.70
CA ALA A 193 -0.32 19.73 -0.56
C ALA A 193 0.44 20.42 -1.70
N THR A 194 1.23 19.65 -2.44
CA THR A 194 2.04 20.11 -3.57
C THR A 194 1.50 19.48 -4.84
N ALA A 195 0.93 20.30 -5.73
CA ALA A 195 0.45 19.88 -7.03
C ALA A 195 1.54 19.98 -8.10
N PHE A 196 1.61 18.99 -8.99
CA PHE A 196 2.58 18.93 -10.09
C PHE A 196 2.13 19.74 -11.31
N HIS A 197 0.86 20.13 -11.36
CA HIS A 197 0.28 21.04 -12.34
C HIS A 197 -0.79 21.90 -11.65
N ARG A 198 -1.29 22.94 -12.32
CA ARG A 198 -2.33 23.80 -11.78
C ARG A 198 -3.64 23.02 -11.65
N LEU A 199 -4.24 23.04 -10.46
CA LEU A 199 -5.53 22.40 -10.21
C LEU A 199 -6.66 23.45 -10.23
N PRO A 200 -7.88 23.06 -10.60
CA PRO A 200 -9.04 23.93 -10.48
C PRO A 200 -9.45 24.12 -9.00
N ASP A 201 -10.25 25.15 -8.71
CA ASP A 201 -10.56 25.51 -7.33
C ASP A 201 -11.45 24.47 -6.62
N ASP A 202 -12.35 23.80 -7.35
CA ASP A 202 -13.18 22.70 -6.84
C ASP A 202 -12.35 21.48 -6.40
N ALA A 203 -11.27 21.17 -7.12
CA ALA A 203 -10.30 20.15 -6.72
C ALA A 203 -9.64 20.52 -5.38
N TRP A 204 -9.26 21.78 -5.20
CA TRP A 204 -8.69 22.26 -3.94
C TRP A 204 -9.69 22.24 -2.78
N GLU A 205 -10.96 22.57 -3.03
CA GLU A 205 -12.03 22.45 -2.04
C GLU A 205 -12.23 21.00 -1.58
N GLY A 206 -12.23 20.05 -2.51
CA GLY A 206 -12.31 18.62 -2.20
C GLY A 206 -11.10 18.13 -1.38
N LEU A 207 -9.89 18.54 -1.75
CA LEU A 207 -8.68 18.22 -0.98
C LEU A 207 -8.71 18.84 0.43
N ALA A 208 -9.25 20.05 0.58
CA ALA A 208 -9.39 20.68 1.89
C ALA A 208 -10.38 19.91 2.80
N ALA A 209 -11.46 19.35 2.23
CA ALA A 209 -12.39 18.50 2.97
C ALA A 209 -11.73 17.19 3.45
N GLU A 210 -10.94 16.54 2.60
CA GLU A 210 -10.14 15.37 2.98
C GLU A 210 -9.09 15.72 4.04
N ALA A 211 -8.41 16.86 3.90
CA ALA A 211 -7.39 17.33 4.84
C ALA A 211 -7.94 17.51 6.26
N ARG A 212 -9.13 18.10 6.43
CA ARG A 212 -9.78 18.24 7.75
C ARG A 212 -10.01 16.87 8.41
N SER A 213 -10.57 15.91 7.68
CA SER A 213 -10.79 14.55 8.17
C SER A 213 -9.47 13.88 8.57
N LEU A 214 -8.43 14.06 7.76
CA LEU A 214 -7.11 13.50 8.00
C LEU A 214 -6.41 14.13 9.20
N VAL A 215 -6.50 15.45 9.39
CA VAL A 215 -5.92 16.13 10.56
C VAL A 215 -6.55 15.61 11.85
N VAL A 216 -7.88 15.45 11.90
CA VAL A 216 -8.59 14.86 13.04
C VAL A 216 -8.11 13.43 13.29
N PHE A 217 -7.96 12.63 12.22
CA PHE A 217 -7.46 11.26 12.32
C PHE A 217 -6.02 11.17 12.87
N LEU A 218 -5.15 12.12 12.49
CA LEU A 218 -3.75 12.15 12.92
C LEU A 218 -3.55 12.71 14.33
N ALA A 219 -4.39 13.64 14.79
CA ALA A 219 -4.24 14.33 16.07
C ALA A 219 -4.19 13.36 17.26
N GLY A 220 -4.97 12.29 17.23
CA GLY A 220 -4.98 11.24 18.26
C GLY A 220 -3.87 10.19 18.12
N ARG A 221 -3.02 10.27 17.09
CA ARG A 221 -2.00 9.25 16.76
C ARG A 221 -0.60 9.84 16.69
N GLU A 222 -0.25 10.45 15.56
CA GLU A 222 1.06 11.04 15.29
C GLU A 222 0.93 12.11 14.20
N SER A 223 0.92 13.39 14.59
CA SER A 223 0.77 14.52 13.67
C SER A 223 1.98 14.78 12.76
N LYS A 224 3.08 14.06 12.98
CA LYS A 224 4.33 14.18 12.23
C LYS A 224 4.69 12.89 11.49
N VAL A 225 3.65 12.11 11.15
CA VAL A 225 3.81 10.92 10.33
C VAL A 225 4.57 11.29 9.04
N TYR A 226 5.49 10.43 8.63
CA TYR A 226 6.38 10.60 7.47
C TYR A 226 7.49 11.67 7.55
N ARG A 227 7.68 12.39 8.67
CA ARG A 227 8.75 13.39 8.81
C ARG A 227 10.14 12.93 8.35
N ARG A 228 10.47 11.64 8.53
CA ARG A 228 11.74 11.05 8.06
C ARG A 228 11.98 11.24 6.55
N PHE A 229 10.90 11.37 5.78
CA PHE A 229 10.89 11.50 4.33
C PHE A 229 10.78 12.96 3.85
N ASP A 230 10.73 13.94 4.75
CA ASP A 230 10.61 15.37 4.42
C ASP A 230 11.72 15.87 3.48
N HIS A 231 12.89 15.24 3.52
CA HIS A 231 14.01 15.57 2.63
C HIS A 231 13.68 15.40 1.14
N TRP A 232 12.59 14.69 0.80
CA TRP A 232 12.11 14.59 -0.57
C TRP A 232 11.38 15.84 -1.06
N TRP A 233 10.69 16.56 -0.17
CA TRP A 233 9.85 17.70 -0.55
C TRP A 233 10.64 18.85 -1.20
N SER A 234 11.87 19.09 -0.74
CA SER A 234 12.74 20.14 -1.32
C SER A 234 13.23 19.83 -2.74
N LYS A 235 12.99 18.62 -3.25
CA LYS A 235 13.45 18.14 -4.56
C LYS A 235 12.31 17.88 -5.54
N LEU A 236 11.06 18.11 -5.14
CA LEU A 236 9.92 17.89 -6.01
C LEU A 236 9.62 19.14 -6.84
N PRO A 237 9.24 18.98 -8.11
CA PRO A 237 8.68 20.09 -8.86
C PRO A 237 7.34 20.48 -8.22
N SER A 238 7.01 21.76 -8.28
CA SER A 238 5.71 22.28 -7.85
C SER A 238 5.20 23.29 -8.85
N ALA A 239 3.95 23.12 -9.28
CA ALA A 239 3.21 24.17 -9.97
C ALA A 239 2.48 25.05 -8.95
N GLU A 240 1.94 24.42 -7.90
CA GLU A 240 1.20 25.08 -6.84
C GLU A 240 1.39 24.32 -5.52
N VAL A 241 1.54 25.06 -4.41
CA VAL A 241 1.62 24.49 -3.06
C VAL A 241 0.60 25.22 -2.20
N ARG A 242 -0.28 24.47 -1.54
CA ARG A 242 -1.26 25.03 -0.59
C ARG A 242 -1.14 24.33 0.76
N LEU A 243 -1.22 25.12 1.83
CA LEU A 243 -1.48 24.60 3.16
C LEU A 243 -2.99 24.48 3.32
N LEU A 244 -3.48 23.26 3.49
CA LEU A 244 -4.87 22.94 3.72
C LEU A 244 -5.07 22.80 5.23
N PRO A 245 -5.71 23.80 5.88
CA PRO A 245 -5.84 23.80 7.32
C PRO A 245 -6.86 22.74 7.77
N GLY A 246 -6.72 22.32 9.03
CA GLY A 246 -7.53 21.23 9.60
C GLY A 246 -8.74 21.68 10.42
N ASP A 247 -8.95 22.99 10.58
CA ASP A 247 -10.03 23.63 11.34
C ASP A 247 -11.29 23.93 10.49
#